data_AF-A0A2G0CIP3-F1
#
_entry.id   AF-A0A2G0CIP3-F1
#
_cell.length_a   1.000
_cell.length_b   1.000
_cell.length_c   1.000
_cell.angle_alpha   90.00
_cell.angle_beta   90.00
_cell.angle_gamma   90.00
#
_symmetry.space_group_name_H-M   'P 1'
#
loop_
_entity.id
_entity.type
_entity.pdbx_description
1 polymer ?
#
loop_
_entity_poly.entity_id
_entity_poly.type
_entity_poly.pdbx_seq_one_letter_code
_entity_poly.pdbx_strand_id
1 'polypeptide(L)'
;MTEERDTDIIIAEDHKPELNNDWSGGDRKPFRTSYGKLMMWYFLLSDAFTFAGFLISYGALRFSSPSWPVPDKVFATAPFGINEYFPNGEAPLIFVTFMSFLLIISSGTMVRAVQEGARENKRGVVFWMLLTVLGGAGFLGCQAWEWTNLIVKENMTVSTNPFGTYVENGYYLDPETGEITDEEVVEGETYLLHVAGQSHGEEAADDHGDDHGEAHFAYSTVPGDYPGYVVDGLRPDGTGDPTAKPFIHRKYVVVDEETNEQLLKVQEFGPPAFGALFFGITGFHGFHVATGVIFLLIILINAGSGVYVARMNGYEMVEKIGLYWHFVDLVWVFVFLVFYLL
;
A
#
# COMPACT_ATOMS: atom_id res chain seq x y z
N MET A 1 -85.57 18.33 1.97
CA MET A 1 -84.90 19.47 2.63
C MET A 1 -83.71 18.88 3.35
N THR A 2 -82.54 19.37 3.00
CA THR A 2 -81.21 18.75 3.04
C THR A 2 -80.61 18.66 4.45
N GLU A 3 -79.98 17.52 4.72
CA GLU A 3 -78.93 17.32 5.73
C GLU A 3 -77.80 18.33 5.49
N GLU A 4 -77.34 19.02 6.54
CA GLU A 4 -76.08 19.75 6.51
C GLU A 4 -75.21 19.28 7.68
N ARG A 5 -74.02 18.80 7.31
CA ARG A 5 -73.02 18.16 8.16
C ARG A 5 -72.33 19.21 9.03
N ASP A 6 -72.27 18.94 10.32
CA ASP A 6 -71.39 19.65 11.24
C ASP A 6 -69.98 19.05 11.11
N THR A 7 -69.07 19.76 10.45
CA THR A 7 -67.64 19.42 10.43
C THR A 7 -66.91 20.25 11.46
N ASP A 8 -66.97 19.80 12.71
CA ASP A 8 -65.99 20.18 13.72
C ASP A 8 -64.65 19.56 13.34
N ILE A 9 -63.70 20.41 12.94
CA ILE A 9 -62.29 20.04 12.76
C ILE A 9 -61.73 19.79 14.16
N ILE A 10 -61.68 18.52 14.56
CA ILE A 10 -60.90 18.11 15.73
C ILE A 10 -59.43 18.26 15.34
N ILE A 11 -58.79 19.32 15.83
CA ILE A 11 -57.34 19.42 15.85
C ILE A 11 -56.87 18.34 16.82
N ALA A 12 -56.35 17.24 16.29
CA ALA A 12 -55.64 16.25 17.09
C ALA A 12 -54.42 16.93 17.71
N GLU A 13 -54.51 17.23 19.00
CA GLU A 13 -53.37 17.61 19.81
C GLU A 13 -52.43 16.40 19.84
N ASP A 14 -51.35 16.47 19.06
CA ASP A 14 -50.30 15.46 18.99
C ASP A 14 -49.68 15.33 20.38
N HIS A 15 -50.12 14.31 21.11
CA HIS A 15 -49.67 14.01 22.46
C HIS A 15 -48.24 13.47 22.39
N LYS A 16 -47.28 14.39 22.23
CA LYS A 16 -45.86 14.07 22.37
C LYS A 16 -45.64 13.65 23.83
N PRO A 17 -45.04 12.48 24.09
CA PRO A 17 -44.70 12.12 25.45
C PRO A 17 -43.71 13.18 25.95
N GLU A 18 -44.09 13.91 27.00
CA GLU A 18 -43.17 14.75 27.75
C GLU A 18 -42.10 13.83 28.35
N LEU A 19 -40.96 13.74 27.67
CA LEU A 19 -39.75 13.19 28.25
C LEU A 19 -39.32 14.17 29.33
N ASN A 20 -39.73 13.85 30.55
CA ASN A 20 -39.39 14.58 31.77
C ASN A 20 -37.86 14.67 31.86
N ASN A 21 -37.33 15.84 31.56
CA ASN A 21 -35.91 16.11 31.35
C ASN A 21 -35.24 16.47 32.69
N ASP A 22 -35.40 15.61 33.70
CA ASP A 22 -34.88 15.82 35.07
C ASP A 22 -33.37 15.60 35.20
N TRP A 23 -32.64 15.46 34.08
CA TRP A 23 -31.18 15.55 34.05
C TRP A 23 -30.75 16.91 33.51
N SER A 24 -30.78 17.94 34.36
CA SER A 24 -30.14 19.25 34.11
C SER A 24 -28.61 19.18 34.24
N GLY A 25 -28.01 18.07 33.80
CA GLY A 25 -26.57 17.86 33.79
C GLY A 25 -25.93 18.67 32.67
N GLY A 26 -25.64 19.94 32.97
CA GLY A 26 -24.70 20.77 32.23
C GLY A 26 -25.06 21.02 30.76
N ASP A 27 -25.85 22.05 30.49
CA ASP A 27 -25.98 22.69 29.16
C ASP A 27 -24.65 23.19 28.55
N ARG A 28 -23.55 23.02 29.28
CA ARG A 28 -22.19 23.18 28.81
C ARG A 28 -21.56 21.80 28.68
N LYS A 29 -21.70 21.19 27.50
CA LYS A 29 -20.83 20.07 27.09
C LYS A 29 -19.38 20.48 27.39
N PRO A 30 -18.59 19.71 28.16
CA PRO A 30 -17.17 19.98 28.27
C PRO A 30 -16.61 20.00 26.83
N PHE A 31 -15.93 21.08 26.45
CA PHE A 31 -15.38 21.37 25.11
C PHE A 31 -16.32 21.86 23.99
N ARG A 32 -17.63 22.08 24.21
CA ARG A 32 -18.57 22.59 23.18
C ARG A 32 -18.54 21.82 21.83
N THR A 33 -18.13 20.54 21.83
CA THR A 33 -18.06 19.72 20.61
C THR A 33 -19.37 18.95 20.36
N SER A 34 -19.68 18.69 19.09
CA SER A 34 -20.82 17.85 18.67
C SER A 34 -20.55 16.38 19.02
N TYR A 35 -21.56 15.63 19.47
CA TYR A 35 -21.43 14.20 19.81
C TYR A 35 -20.89 13.38 18.63
N GLY A 36 -21.31 13.71 17.41
CA GLY A 36 -20.80 13.07 16.19
C GLY A 36 -19.32 13.34 15.93
N LYS A 37 -18.79 14.52 16.29
CA LYS A 37 -17.35 14.82 16.18
C LYS A 37 -16.55 14.07 17.24
N LEU A 38 -17.07 13.98 18.46
CA LEU A 38 -16.42 13.25 19.55
C LEU A 38 -16.34 11.74 19.25
N MET A 39 -17.42 11.14 18.76
CA MET A 39 -17.42 9.73 18.35
C MET A 39 -16.48 9.47 17.18
N MET A 40 -16.37 10.41 16.24
CA MET A 40 -15.37 10.34 15.17
C MET A 40 -13.95 10.25 15.73
N TRP A 41 -13.59 11.11 16.69
CA TRP A 41 -12.26 11.05 17.31
C TRP A 41 -11.98 9.74 18.04
N TYR A 42 -12.97 9.17 18.73
CA TYR A 42 -12.83 7.84 19.35
C TYR A 42 -12.60 6.74 18.32
N PHE A 43 -13.36 6.76 17.22
CA PHE A 43 -13.19 5.83 16.11
C PHE A 43 -11.80 5.95 15.49
N LEU A 44 -11.36 7.17 15.17
CA LEU A 44 -10.02 7.43 14.62
C LEU A 44 -8.90 7.01 15.56
N LEU A 45 -9.06 7.23 16.87
CA LEU A 45 -8.09 6.79 17.87
C LEU A 45 -7.98 5.26 17.94
N SER A 46 -9.11 4.55 17.81
CA SER A 46 -9.11 3.09 17.75
C SER A 46 -8.34 2.58 16.53
N ASP A 47 -8.60 3.14 15.35
CA ASP A 47 -7.88 2.76 14.12
C ASP A 47 -6.39 3.10 14.23
N ALA A 48 -6.04 4.23 14.84
CA ALA A 48 -4.65 4.62 15.08
C ALA A 48 -3.88 3.57 15.90
N PHE A 49 -4.51 3.01 16.94
CA PHE A 49 -3.90 1.93 17.73
C PHE A 49 -3.75 0.64 16.94
N THR A 50 -4.70 0.31 16.06
CA THR A 50 -4.58 -0.86 15.16
C THR A 50 -3.39 -0.70 14.21
N PHE A 51 -3.24 0.45 13.55
CA PHE A 51 -2.08 0.73 12.70
C PHE A 51 -0.76 0.76 13.49
N ALA A 52 -0.75 1.33 14.69
CA ALA A 52 0.43 1.32 15.54
C ALA A 52 0.87 -0.12 15.88
N GLY A 53 -0.07 -1.00 16.22
CA GLY A 53 0.22 -2.42 16.47
C GLY A 53 0.86 -3.12 15.26
N PHE A 54 0.34 -2.85 14.06
CA PHE A 54 0.93 -3.39 12.83
C PHE A 54 2.33 -2.84 12.54
N LEU A 55 2.56 -1.53 12.68
CA LEU A 55 3.87 -0.92 12.44
C LEU A 55 4.91 -1.37 13.48
N ILE A 56 4.51 -1.53 14.75
CA ILE A 56 5.39 -2.09 15.80
C ILE A 56 5.74 -3.54 15.46
N SER A 57 4.78 -4.35 15.01
CA SER A 57 5.04 -5.73 14.59
C SER A 57 6.00 -5.78 13.41
N TYR A 58 5.86 -4.89 12.44
CA TYR A 58 6.80 -4.78 11.32
C TYR A 58 8.20 -4.41 11.80
N GLY A 59 8.32 -3.35 12.61
CA GLY A 59 9.62 -2.92 13.15
C GLY A 59 10.29 -4.04 13.95
N ALA A 60 9.57 -4.72 14.82
CA ALA A 60 10.10 -5.83 15.61
C ALA A 60 10.64 -6.97 14.72
N LEU A 61 9.89 -7.36 13.68
CA LEU A 61 10.31 -8.41 12.76
C LEU A 61 11.51 -7.98 11.90
N ARG A 62 11.49 -6.74 11.41
CA ARG A 62 12.60 -6.13 10.65
C ARG A 62 13.91 -6.13 11.42
N PHE A 63 13.88 -5.73 12.70
CA PHE A 63 15.07 -5.70 13.56
C PHE A 63 15.53 -7.08 14.02
N SER A 64 14.64 -8.07 14.04
CA SER A 64 14.98 -9.44 14.43
C SER A 64 15.48 -10.31 13.27
N SER A 65 15.26 -9.89 12.03
CA SER A 65 15.62 -10.66 10.84
C SER A 65 17.05 -10.33 10.40
N PRO A 66 17.95 -11.32 10.24
CA PRO A 66 19.31 -11.10 9.76
C PRO A 66 19.37 -10.51 8.34
N SER A 67 18.40 -10.86 7.51
CA SER A 67 18.25 -10.37 6.14
C SER A 67 16.87 -9.76 5.95
N TRP A 68 16.78 -8.68 5.17
CA TRP A 68 15.50 -8.06 4.80
C TRP A 68 15.66 -7.26 3.51
N PRO A 69 14.71 -7.34 2.57
CA PRO A 69 14.81 -6.64 1.30
C PRO A 69 14.95 -5.13 1.44
N VAL A 70 15.82 -4.54 0.63
CA VAL A 70 16.03 -3.09 0.52
C VAL A 70 14.90 -2.49 -0.34
N PRO A 71 14.13 -1.51 0.18
CA PRO A 71 12.99 -0.93 -0.53
C PRO A 71 13.33 -0.38 -1.92
N ASP A 72 14.50 0.23 -2.06
CA ASP A 72 14.97 0.83 -3.33
C ASP A 72 15.02 -0.18 -4.47
N LYS A 73 15.29 -1.47 -4.18
CA LYS A 73 15.32 -2.53 -5.20
C LYS A 73 13.96 -3.17 -5.39
N VAL A 74 13.18 -3.32 -4.32
CA VAL A 74 11.84 -3.93 -4.38
C VAL A 74 10.83 -3.06 -5.12
N PHE A 75 10.89 -1.75 -4.91
CA PHE A 75 9.89 -0.80 -5.44
C PHE A 75 10.43 0.06 -6.57
N ALA A 76 11.53 -0.35 -7.22
CA ALA A 76 12.15 0.38 -8.31
C ALA A 76 11.25 0.54 -9.53
N THR A 77 10.28 -0.36 -9.75
CA THR A 77 9.49 -0.39 -10.97
C THR A 77 8.44 0.72 -10.98
N ALA A 78 8.35 1.43 -12.11
CA ALA A 78 7.34 2.46 -12.32
C ALA A 78 6.58 2.28 -13.64
N PRO A 79 5.29 2.66 -13.69
CA PRO A 79 4.49 2.54 -14.91
C PRO A 79 4.99 3.53 -15.97
N PHE A 80 4.85 3.14 -17.24
CA PHE A 80 5.19 4.00 -18.40
C PHE A 80 6.65 4.43 -18.51
N GLY A 81 7.58 3.70 -17.86
CA GLY A 81 9.00 4.04 -17.91
C GLY A 81 9.32 5.40 -17.30
N ILE A 82 8.49 5.91 -16.36
CA ILE A 82 8.69 7.25 -15.79
C ILE A 82 10.06 7.42 -15.12
N ASN A 83 10.69 6.33 -14.69
CA ASN A 83 12.03 6.32 -14.11
C ASN A 83 13.10 6.78 -15.11
N GLU A 84 12.93 6.46 -16.39
CA GLU A 84 13.89 6.77 -17.47
C GLU A 84 13.95 8.27 -17.80
N TYR A 85 12.95 9.05 -17.36
CA TYR A 85 12.90 10.49 -17.60
C TYR A 85 13.70 11.33 -16.58
N PHE A 86 14.26 10.71 -15.54
CA PHE A 86 15.09 11.38 -14.54
C PHE A 86 16.58 11.20 -14.85
N PRO A 87 17.41 12.23 -14.67
CA PRO A 87 18.84 12.15 -14.96
C PRO A 87 19.48 11.03 -14.14
N ASN A 88 20.20 10.13 -14.84
CA ASN A 88 20.86 8.91 -14.35
C ASN A 88 19.98 7.66 -14.18
N GLY A 89 18.67 7.65 -14.46
CA GLY A 89 17.84 6.43 -14.33
C GLY A 89 17.57 5.94 -12.90
N GLU A 90 18.37 6.39 -11.93
CA GLU A 90 18.38 6.01 -10.51
C GLU A 90 17.28 6.70 -9.66
N ALA A 91 16.02 6.64 -10.08
CA ALA A 91 14.90 7.15 -9.26
C ALA A 91 13.97 6.03 -8.78
N PRO A 92 14.46 5.01 -8.05
CA PRO A 92 13.71 3.80 -7.77
C PRO A 92 12.36 4.07 -7.06
N LEU A 93 12.34 5.04 -6.15
CA LEU A 93 11.14 5.33 -5.34
C LEU A 93 10.24 6.41 -5.94
N ILE A 94 10.43 6.82 -7.20
CA ILE A 94 9.68 7.96 -7.79
C ILE A 94 8.19 7.68 -7.89
N PHE A 95 7.79 6.46 -8.27
CA PHE A 95 6.39 6.11 -8.42
C PHE A 95 5.66 6.14 -7.08
N VAL A 96 6.28 5.56 -6.06
CA VAL A 96 5.81 5.55 -4.67
C VAL A 96 5.71 6.99 -4.14
N THR A 97 6.71 7.81 -4.44
CA THR A 97 6.75 9.22 -4.07
C THR A 97 5.61 9.98 -4.74
N PHE A 98 5.37 9.76 -6.03
CA PHE A 98 4.27 10.37 -6.77
C PHE A 98 2.90 10.02 -6.19
N MET A 99 2.63 8.74 -5.89
CA MET A 99 1.35 8.35 -5.29
C MET A 99 1.15 9.00 -3.91
N SER A 100 2.22 9.14 -3.12
CA SER A 100 2.19 9.79 -1.82
C SER A 100 1.90 11.29 -1.93
N PHE A 101 2.54 11.99 -2.89
CA PHE A 101 2.22 13.38 -3.20
C PHE A 101 0.76 13.56 -3.63
N LEU A 102 0.23 12.63 -4.40
CA LEU A 102 -1.15 12.65 -4.88
C LEU A 102 -2.15 12.56 -3.70
N LEU A 103 -1.85 11.76 -2.67
CA LEU A 103 -2.66 11.68 -1.44
C LEU A 103 -2.56 12.97 -0.60
N ILE A 104 -1.36 13.52 -0.43
CA ILE A 104 -1.13 14.78 0.31
C ILE A 104 -1.85 15.95 -0.38
N ILE A 105 -1.78 16.04 -1.71
CA ILE A 105 -2.49 17.06 -2.49
C ILE A 105 -4.00 16.84 -2.36
N SER A 106 -4.46 15.59 -2.41
CA SER A 106 -5.86 15.23 -2.17
C SER A 106 -6.34 15.72 -0.80
N SER A 107 -5.54 15.54 0.26
CA SER A 107 -5.78 16.11 1.59
C SER A 107 -5.91 17.64 1.55
N GLY A 108 -4.99 18.34 0.89
CA GLY A 108 -5.08 19.80 0.70
C GLY A 108 -6.36 20.26 -0.03
N THR A 109 -6.81 19.51 -1.04
CA THR A 109 -8.09 19.79 -1.73
C THR A 109 -9.29 19.59 -0.80
N MET A 110 -9.23 18.63 0.11
CA MET A 110 -10.31 18.39 1.08
C MET A 110 -10.43 19.55 2.07
N VAL A 111 -9.31 20.14 2.52
CA VAL A 111 -9.34 21.35 3.36
C VAL A 111 -10.09 22.49 2.64
N ARG A 112 -9.81 22.69 1.34
CA ARG A 112 -10.51 23.69 0.52
C ARG A 112 -12.00 23.39 0.41
N ALA A 113 -12.38 22.12 0.23
CA ALA A 113 -13.78 21.72 0.19
C ALA A 113 -14.52 22.06 1.49
N VAL A 114 -13.91 21.80 2.65
CA VAL A 114 -14.49 22.16 3.96
C VAL A 114 -14.64 23.69 4.10
N GLN A 115 -13.63 24.46 3.69
CA GLN A 115 -13.67 25.93 3.75
C GLN A 115 -14.78 26.51 2.87
N GLU A 116 -14.95 26.00 1.66
CA GLU A 116 -16.04 26.42 0.77
C GLU A 116 -17.41 25.99 1.30
N GLY A 117 -17.49 24.87 2.03
CA GLY A 117 -18.69 24.44 2.74
C GLY A 117 -19.08 25.39 3.86
N ALA A 118 -18.10 25.88 4.63
CA ALA A 118 -18.30 26.90 5.66
C ALA A 118 -18.74 28.26 5.08
N ARG A 119 -18.38 28.56 3.82
CA ARG A 119 -18.83 29.74 3.08
C ARG A 119 -20.16 29.53 2.34
N GLU A 120 -20.79 28.36 2.52
CA GLU A 120 -22.00 27.93 1.82
C GLU A 120 -21.89 27.94 0.27
N ASN A 121 -20.66 27.92 -0.26
CA ASN A 121 -20.41 27.92 -1.70
C ASN A 121 -20.51 26.49 -2.27
N LYS A 122 -21.74 26.10 -2.63
CA LYS A 122 -22.04 24.77 -3.20
C LYS A 122 -21.11 24.38 -4.37
N ARG A 123 -20.87 25.29 -5.32
CA ARG A 123 -20.04 25.00 -6.50
C ARG A 123 -18.58 24.77 -6.11
N GLY A 124 -18.07 25.57 -5.18
CA GLY A 124 -16.73 25.39 -4.61
C GLY A 124 -16.59 24.04 -3.93
N VAL A 125 -17.53 23.66 -3.05
CA VAL A 125 -17.53 22.36 -2.37
C VAL A 125 -17.47 21.21 -3.37
N VAL A 126 -18.37 21.20 -4.36
CA VAL A 126 -18.44 20.12 -5.36
C VAL A 126 -17.14 20.01 -6.16
N PHE A 127 -16.58 21.14 -6.59
CA PHE A 127 -15.33 21.17 -7.34
C PHE A 127 -14.15 20.60 -6.54
N TRP A 128 -13.95 21.09 -5.31
CA TRP A 128 -12.83 20.64 -4.48
C TRP A 128 -12.99 19.19 -4.02
N MET A 129 -14.21 18.78 -3.66
CA MET A 129 -14.48 17.38 -3.33
C MET A 129 -14.25 16.44 -4.51
N LEU A 130 -14.59 16.85 -5.73
CA LEU A 130 -14.29 16.07 -6.93
C LEU A 130 -12.78 15.84 -7.06
N LEU A 131 -11.96 16.87 -6.85
CA LEU A 131 -10.50 16.74 -6.87
C LEU A 131 -9.99 15.79 -5.78
N THR A 132 -10.57 15.86 -4.57
CA THR A 132 -10.23 14.92 -3.49
C THR A 132 -10.55 13.47 -3.88
N VAL A 133 -11.73 13.23 -4.43
CA VAL A 133 -12.14 11.90 -4.92
C VAL A 133 -11.21 11.39 -6.02
N LEU A 134 -10.88 12.25 -6.99
CA LEU A 134 -9.96 11.88 -8.08
C LEU A 134 -8.57 11.54 -7.55
N GLY A 135 -8.06 12.30 -6.57
CA GLY A 135 -6.84 11.95 -5.86
C GLY A 135 -6.97 10.61 -5.14
N GLY A 136 -8.01 10.40 -4.33
CA GLY A 136 -8.20 9.11 -3.65
C GLY A 136 -8.28 7.91 -4.60
N ALA A 137 -9.01 8.05 -5.71
CA ALA A 137 -9.13 7.02 -6.73
C ALA A 137 -7.82 6.80 -7.50
N GLY A 138 -7.08 7.87 -7.81
CA GLY A 138 -5.76 7.79 -8.44
C GLY A 138 -4.76 7.04 -7.55
N PHE A 139 -4.75 7.32 -6.25
CA PHE A 139 -3.93 6.61 -5.28
C PHE A 139 -4.24 5.11 -5.26
N LEU A 140 -5.53 4.72 -5.18
CA LEU A 140 -5.95 3.32 -5.22
C LEU A 140 -5.54 2.64 -6.53
N GLY A 141 -5.60 3.37 -7.66
CA GLY A 141 -5.12 2.88 -8.96
C GLY A 141 -3.62 2.61 -8.96
N CYS A 142 -2.82 3.54 -8.41
CA CYS A 142 -1.38 3.35 -8.25
C CYS A 142 -1.07 2.13 -7.37
N GLN A 143 -1.74 2.01 -6.23
CA GLN A 143 -1.54 0.88 -5.30
C GLN A 143 -1.90 -0.46 -5.95
N ALA A 144 -3.02 -0.50 -6.69
CA ALA A 144 -3.44 -1.71 -7.40
C ALA A 144 -2.43 -2.12 -8.48
N TRP A 145 -1.85 -1.15 -9.19
CA TRP A 145 -0.81 -1.41 -10.18
C TRP A 145 0.47 -1.96 -9.53
N GLU A 146 0.94 -1.33 -8.45
CA GLU A 146 2.13 -1.77 -7.71
C GLU A 146 1.98 -3.20 -7.20
N TRP A 147 0.84 -3.50 -6.57
CA TRP A 147 0.51 -4.85 -6.13
C TRP A 147 0.46 -5.85 -7.28
N THR A 148 -0.12 -5.46 -8.42
CA THR A 148 -0.17 -6.33 -9.59
C THR A 148 1.23 -6.60 -10.12
N ASN A 149 2.12 -5.60 -10.16
CA ASN A 149 3.51 -5.77 -10.57
C ASN A 149 4.23 -6.76 -9.64
N LEU A 150 4.15 -6.53 -8.32
CA LEU A 150 4.79 -7.39 -7.32
C LEU A 150 4.26 -8.83 -7.31
N ILE A 151 2.95 -9.02 -7.45
CA ILE A 151 2.32 -10.35 -7.40
C ILE A 151 2.49 -11.12 -8.72
N VAL A 152 2.29 -10.45 -9.85
CA VAL A 152 2.22 -11.11 -11.16
C VAL A 152 3.58 -11.17 -11.82
N LYS A 153 4.38 -10.10 -11.77
CA LYS A 153 5.71 -10.09 -12.40
C LYS A 153 6.78 -10.59 -11.44
N GLU A 154 6.82 -10.03 -10.23
CA GLU A 154 7.86 -10.39 -9.26
C GLU A 154 7.50 -11.62 -8.44
N ASN A 155 6.33 -12.22 -8.65
CA ASN A 155 5.90 -13.46 -7.98
C ASN A 155 5.88 -13.39 -6.43
N MET A 156 5.88 -12.19 -5.85
CA MET A 156 5.77 -11.98 -4.40
C MET A 156 4.33 -12.20 -3.93
N THR A 157 4.16 -12.97 -2.86
CA THR A 157 2.86 -13.24 -2.24
C THR A 157 2.93 -13.09 -0.72
N VAL A 158 1.81 -13.30 -0.03
CA VAL A 158 1.76 -13.29 1.44
C VAL A 158 2.63 -14.38 2.06
N SER A 159 2.87 -15.49 1.35
CA SER A 159 3.63 -16.65 1.87
C SER A 159 4.97 -16.87 1.19
N THR A 160 5.26 -16.18 0.10
CA THR A 160 6.45 -16.38 -0.72
C THR A 160 7.07 -15.04 -1.03
N ASN A 161 8.33 -14.87 -0.64
CA ASN A 161 9.09 -13.66 -0.89
C ASN A 161 10.33 -13.98 -1.74
N PRO A 162 10.31 -13.67 -3.06
CA PRO A 162 11.44 -13.90 -3.95
C PRO A 162 12.55 -12.86 -3.81
N PHE A 163 12.33 -11.79 -3.04
CA PHE A 163 13.38 -10.83 -2.72
C PHE A 163 14.20 -11.32 -1.54
N GLY A 164 15.44 -11.71 -1.79
CA GLY A 164 16.42 -12.09 -0.77
C GLY A 164 17.47 -10.99 -0.57
N THR A 165 18.27 -11.10 0.50
CA THR A 165 19.36 -10.16 0.78
C THR A 165 20.61 -10.93 1.13
N TYR A 166 21.74 -10.52 0.57
CA TYR A 166 23.03 -11.11 0.90
C TYR A 166 23.46 -10.76 2.31
N VAL A 167 23.95 -11.77 3.03
CA VAL A 167 24.45 -11.62 4.40
C VAL A 167 25.97 -11.57 4.48
N GLU A 168 26.65 -11.89 3.38
CA GLU A 168 28.10 -11.99 3.29
C GLU A 168 28.54 -11.64 1.85
N ASN A 169 29.77 -11.15 1.70
CA ASN A 169 30.35 -10.86 0.40
C ASN A 169 30.83 -12.13 -0.30
N GLY A 170 30.80 -12.15 -1.63
CA GLY A 170 31.25 -13.30 -2.40
C GLY A 170 31.32 -13.03 -3.90
N TYR A 171 31.39 -14.10 -4.68
CA TYR A 171 31.43 -14.05 -6.14
C TYR A 171 30.47 -15.08 -6.71
N TYR A 172 29.74 -14.73 -7.77
CA TYR A 172 28.86 -15.69 -8.43
C TYR A 172 29.63 -16.79 -9.16
N LEU A 173 28.92 -17.89 -9.41
CA LEU A 173 29.36 -18.94 -10.31
C LEU A 173 28.75 -18.75 -11.70
N ASP A 174 29.56 -19.02 -12.71
CA ASP A 174 29.13 -19.04 -14.10
C ASP A 174 28.03 -20.09 -14.29
N PRO A 175 26.87 -19.74 -14.85
CA PRO A 175 25.74 -20.66 -14.96
C PRO A 175 26.02 -21.95 -15.74
N GLU A 176 26.95 -21.91 -16.70
CA GLU A 176 27.23 -22.98 -17.66
C GLU A 176 28.39 -23.88 -17.19
N THR A 177 29.46 -23.27 -16.68
CA THR A 177 30.71 -23.93 -16.30
C THR A 177 30.83 -24.18 -14.80
N GLY A 178 30.17 -23.37 -13.97
CA GLY A 178 30.30 -23.40 -12.51
C GLY A 178 31.64 -22.84 -12.00
N GLU A 179 32.40 -22.14 -12.82
CA GLU A 179 33.61 -21.43 -12.42
C GLU A 179 33.27 -20.10 -11.73
N ILE A 180 34.16 -19.60 -10.86
CA ILE A 180 33.95 -18.31 -10.18
C ILE A 180 34.08 -17.17 -11.20
N THR A 181 33.08 -16.30 -11.24
CA THR A 181 33.05 -15.10 -12.09
C THR A 181 33.58 -13.87 -11.35
N ASP A 182 33.85 -12.80 -12.10
CA ASP A 182 34.19 -11.49 -11.54
C ASP A 182 32.95 -10.72 -11.01
N GLU A 183 31.74 -11.28 -11.16
CA GLU A 183 30.50 -10.68 -10.64
C GLU A 183 30.43 -10.80 -9.11
N GLU A 184 30.49 -9.66 -8.43
CA GLU A 184 30.54 -9.58 -6.98
C GLU A 184 29.15 -9.71 -6.34
N VAL A 185 29.13 -10.40 -5.20
CA VAL A 185 28.00 -10.44 -4.27
C VAL A 185 28.36 -9.54 -3.10
N VAL A 186 27.56 -8.50 -2.87
CA VAL A 186 27.82 -7.51 -1.82
C VAL A 186 26.83 -7.70 -0.66
N GLU A 187 27.35 -7.77 0.56
CA GLU A 187 26.56 -7.86 1.79
C GLU A 187 25.57 -6.69 1.89
N GLY A 188 24.32 -7.01 2.23
CA GLY A 188 23.23 -6.04 2.35
C GLY A 188 22.51 -5.74 1.04
N GLU A 189 23.04 -6.15 -0.12
CA GLU A 189 22.34 -5.99 -1.39
C GLU A 189 21.20 -7.00 -1.53
N THR A 190 20.13 -6.52 -2.15
CA THR A 190 18.91 -7.30 -2.40
C THR A 190 18.94 -7.86 -3.82
N TYR A 191 18.63 -9.14 -3.93
CA TYR A 191 18.46 -9.84 -5.20
C TYR A 191 17.01 -10.31 -5.36
N LEU A 192 16.61 -10.53 -6.60
CA LEU A 192 15.31 -11.08 -6.96
C LEU A 192 15.49 -12.48 -7.56
N LEU A 193 14.73 -13.45 -7.06
CA LEU A 193 14.63 -14.77 -7.66
C LEU A 193 13.68 -14.74 -8.86
N HIS A 194 14.20 -15.09 -10.04
CA HIS A 194 13.43 -15.16 -11.28
C HIS A 194 12.81 -16.54 -11.49
N VAL A 195 11.67 -16.60 -12.17
CA VAL A 195 11.05 -17.87 -12.56
C VAL A 195 11.56 -18.29 -13.94
N ALA A 196 12.13 -19.49 -14.03
CA ALA A 196 12.64 -20.02 -15.28
C ALA A 196 11.55 -20.09 -16.36
N GLY A 197 11.87 -19.58 -17.55
CA GLY A 197 10.96 -19.57 -18.70
C GLY A 197 9.89 -18.48 -18.67
N GLN A 198 9.85 -17.63 -17.64
CA GLN A 198 9.14 -16.36 -17.70
C GLN A 198 10.10 -15.29 -18.23
N SER A 199 9.82 -14.75 -19.42
CA SER A 199 10.47 -13.52 -19.88
C SER A 199 9.93 -12.39 -19.01
N HIS A 200 10.76 -11.91 -18.10
CA HIS A 200 10.60 -10.58 -17.54
C HIS A 200 10.83 -9.63 -18.72
N GLY A 201 9.81 -8.87 -19.10
CA GLY A 201 9.83 -8.09 -20.34
C GLY A 201 11.05 -7.15 -20.39
N GLU A 202 11.99 -7.46 -21.27
CA GLU A 202 13.13 -6.65 -21.70
C GLU A 202 12.68 -5.37 -22.45
N GLU A 203 11.79 -4.58 -21.84
CA GLU A 203 11.47 -3.21 -22.29
C GLU A 203 11.61 -2.17 -21.17
N ALA A 204 11.91 -2.58 -19.94
CA ALA A 204 12.38 -1.67 -18.89
C ALA A 204 13.65 -2.30 -18.33
N ALA A 205 14.78 -1.67 -18.63
CA ALA A 205 16.11 -2.08 -18.23
C ALA A 205 16.14 -2.71 -16.84
N ASP A 206 16.67 -3.93 -16.76
CA ASP A 206 17.45 -4.32 -15.60
C ASP A 206 18.61 -3.33 -15.51
N ASP A 207 18.35 -2.18 -14.89
CA ASP A 207 19.36 -1.22 -14.40
C ASP A 207 19.82 -1.68 -13.01
N HIS A 208 20.08 -2.98 -12.91
CA HIS A 208 21.27 -3.40 -12.19
C HIS A 208 22.39 -2.97 -13.12
N GLY A 209 23.21 -2.01 -12.70
CA GLY A 209 24.21 -1.32 -13.51
C GLY A 209 25.36 -2.21 -14.03
N ASP A 210 25.05 -3.40 -14.50
CA ASP A 210 25.93 -4.29 -15.21
C ASP A 210 25.81 -3.94 -16.70
N ASP A 211 26.62 -2.96 -17.10
CA ASP A 211 27.04 -2.69 -18.47
C ASP A 211 27.83 -3.90 -19.01
N HIS A 212 27.15 -5.03 -19.14
CA HIS A 212 27.67 -6.23 -19.79
C HIS A 212 26.68 -6.65 -20.87
N GLY A 213 26.89 -6.12 -22.06
CA GLY A 213 26.25 -6.55 -23.32
C GLY A 213 26.64 -7.96 -23.75
N GLU A 214 26.51 -8.93 -22.85
CA GLU A 214 26.67 -10.36 -23.07
C GLU A 214 25.28 -10.99 -23.23
N ALA A 215 25.17 -12.01 -24.08
CA ALA A 215 23.89 -12.68 -24.33
C ALA A 215 23.32 -13.27 -23.03
N HIS A 216 22.09 -12.90 -22.66
CA HIS A 216 21.42 -13.43 -21.47
C HIS A 216 21.47 -14.96 -21.46
N PHE A 217 22.08 -15.53 -20.41
CA PHE A 217 22.14 -16.98 -20.24
C PHE A 217 20.73 -17.55 -20.08
N ALA A 218 20.36 -18.49 -20.96
CA ALA A 218 19.06 -19.13 -20.93
C ALA A 218 19.02 -20.23 -19.86
N TYR A 219 18.51 -19.89 -18.68
CA TYR A 219 18.30 -20.85 -17.59
C TYR A 219 17.35 -21.99 -17.99
N SER A 220 17.66 -23.20 -17.51
CA SER A 220 16.79 -24.36 -17.70
C SER A 220 15.45 -24.15 -16.99
N THR A 221 14.36 -24.59 -17.64
CA THR A 221 13.00 -24.62 -17.05
C THR A 221 12.72 -25.91 -16.29
N VAL A 222 13.65 -26.87 -16.33
CA VAL A 222 13.53 -28.15 -15.65
C VAL A 222 14.08 -28.03 -14.24
N PRO A 223 13.32 -28.40 -13.19
CA PRO A 223 13.83 -28.46 -11.82
C PRO A 223 15.07 -29.35 -11.72
N GLY A 224 16.12 -28.86 -11.06
CA GLY A 224 17.42 -29.49 -11.13
C GLY A 224 18.55 -28.71 -10.47
N ASP A 225 19.65 -29.40 -10.22
CA ASP A 225 20.90 -28.81 -9.77
C ASP A 225 21.84 -28.62 -10.98
N TYR A 226 22.30 -27.39 -11.21
CA TYR A 226 23.14 -26.99 -12.33
C TYR A 226 24.48 -26.41 -11.82
N PRO A 227 25.53 -26.29 -12.65
CA PRO A 227 26.84 -25.84 -12.20
C PRO A 227 26.83 -24.52 -11.42
N GLY A 228 26.19 -23.47 -11.96
CA GLY A 228 26.10 -22.15 -11.31
C GLY A 228 24.74 -21.76 -10.71
N TYR A 229 23.73 -22.64 -10.75
CA TYR A 229 22.38 -22.34 -10.24
C TYR A 229 21.59 -23.59 -9.86
N VAL A 230 20.48 -23.42 -9.15
CA VAL A 230 19.50 -24.46 -8.85
C VAL A 230 18.13 -23.99 -9.34
N VAL A 231 17.35 -24.90 -9.91
CA VAL A 231 15.95 -24.63 -10.29
C VAL A 231 15.04 -25.40 -9.35
N ASP A 232 14.20 -24.66 -8.65
CA ASP A 232 13.25 -25.17 -7.68
C ASP A 232 12.16 -26.04 -8.31
N GLY A 233 11.49 -26.82 -7.47
CA GLY A 233 10.38 -27.68 -7.87
C GLY A 233 10.72 -29.15 -8.01
N LEU A 234 11.83 -29.63 -7.46
CA LEU A 234 12.05 -31.07 -7.26
C LEU A 234 11.33 -31.57 -6.00
N ARG A 235 10.63 -32.69 -6.11
CA ARG A 235 10.11 -33.46 -4.99
C ARG A 235 11.23 -34.28 -4.34
N PRO A 236 11.03 -34.75 -3.09
CA PRO A 236 11.99 -35.63 -2.42
C PRO A 236 12.31 -36.93 -3.17
N ASP A 237 11.44 -37.36 -4.09
CA ASP A 237 11.63 -38.53 -4.95
C ASP A 237 12.38 -38.23 -6.26
N GLY A 238 12.85 -36.99 -6.44
CA GLY A 238 13.56 -36.53 -7.63
C GLY A 238 12.66 -36.21 -8.83
N THR A 239 11.33 -36.25 -8.68
CA THR A 239 10.40 -35.86 -9.74
C THR A 239 10.06 -34.37 -9.64
N GLY A 240 9.79 -33.71 -10.78
CA GLY A 240 9.31 -32.34 -10.77
C GLY A 240 7.91 -32.22 -10.14
N ASP A 241 7.69 -31.25 -9.25
CA ASP A 241 6.38 -30.85 -8.79
C ASP A 241 5.72 -29.97 -9.86
N PRO A 242 4.65 -30.44 -10.52
CA PRO A 242 3.97 -29.66 -11.57
C PRO A 242 3.23 -28.41 -11.04
N THR A 243 3.13 -28.24 -9.72
CA THR A 243 2.45 -27.10 -9.08
C THR A 243 3.42 -26.05 -8.55
N ALA A 244 4.71 -26.37 -8.43
CA ALA A 244 5.73 -25.44 -7.98
C ALA A 244 6.18 -24.54 -9.13
N LYS A 245 6.42 -23.26 -8.83
CA LYS A 245 7.07 -22.35 -9.79
C LYS A 245 8.57 -22.67 -9.80
N PRO A 246 9.21 -22.83 -10.98
CA PRO A 246 10.63 -23.14 -11.07
C PRO A 246 11.47 -21.87 -10.85
N PHE A 247 11.66 -21.47 -9.59
CA PHE A 247 12.54 -20.34 -9.26
C PHE A 247 14.00 -20.70 -9.51
N ILE A 248 14.77 -19.73 -10.01
CA ILE A 248 16.20 -19.85 -10.26
C ILE A 248 16.93 -19.27 -9.06
N HIS A 249 17.73 -20.12 -8.44
CA HIS A 249 18.59 -19.77 -7.32
C HIS A 249 20.04 -19.80 -7.78
N ARG A 250 20.67 -18.63 -7.96
CA ARG A 250 22.07 -18.58 -8.35
C ARG A 250 22.98 -19.04 -7.22
N LYS A 251 24.08 -19.68 -7.59
CA LYS A 251 25.13 -20.10 -6.65
C LYS A 251 26.22 -19.06 -6.61
N TYR A 252 26.77 -18.87 -5.42
CA TYR A 252 27.87 -17.95 -5.17
C TYR A 252 28.82 -18.53 -4.14
N VAL A 253 30.07 -18.10 -4.17
CA VAL A 253 31.12 -18.55 -3.26
C VAL A 253 31.45 -17.42 -2.31
N VAL A 254 31.38 -17.71 -1.02
CA VAL A 254 31.90 -16.83 0.04
C VAL A 254 33.25 -17.36 0.48
N VAL A 255 34.23 -16.48 0.60
CA VAL A 255 35.54 -16.82 1.16
C VAL A 255 35.51 -16.48 2.64
N ASP A 256 35.65 -17.50 3.49
CA ASP A 256 35.75 -17.32 4.93
C ASP A 256 37.08 -16.62 5.26
N GLU A 257 37.01 -15.45 5.91
CA GLU A 257 38.20 -14.64 6.23
C GLU A 257 39.13 -15.31 7.27
N GLU A 258 38.61 -16.19 8.12
CA GLU A 258 39.39 -16.85 9.18
C GLU A 258 40.04 -18.15 8.70
N THR A 259 39.32 -18.95 7.92
CA THR A 259 39.79 -20.27 7.46
C THR A 259 40.33 -20.27 6.04
N ASN A 260 40.07 -19.19 5.27
CA ASN A 260 40.36 -19.07 3.84
C ASN A 260 39.73 -20.22 3.01
N GLU A 261 38.65 -20.81 3.53
CA GLU A 261 37.85 -21.82 2.85
C GLU A 261 36.79 -21.17 1.95
N GLN A 262 36.56 -21.79 0.79
CA GLN A 262 35.52 -21.38 -0.14
C GLN A 262 34.22 -22.12 0.19
N LEU A 263 33.22 -21.37 0.66
CA LEU A 263 31.91 -21.89 1.01
C LEU A 263 30.93 -21.62 -0.13
N LEU A 264 30.42 -22.70 -0.72
CA LEU A 264 29.37 -22.63 -1.72
C LEU A 264 28.03 -22.30 -1.05
N LYS A 265 27.42 -21.20 -1.45
CA LYS A 265 26.08 -20.76 -1.04
C LYS A 265 25.16 -20.66 -2.24
N VAL A 266 23.86 -20.74 -1.95
CA VAL A 266 22.78 -20.67 -2.93
C VAL A 266 21.85 -19.56 -2.48
N GLN A 267 21.36 -18.76 -3.42
CA GLN A 267 20.33 -17.76 -3.13
C GLN A 267 19.11 -18.43 -2.49
N GLU A 268 18.52 -17.79 -1.49
CA GLU A 268 17.35 -18.31 -0.77
C GLU A 268 16.20 -17.31 -0.87
N PHE A 269 14.97 -17.79 -0.66
CA PHE A 269 13.83 -16.89 -0.50
C PHE A 269 14.05 -15.98 0.69
N GLY A 270 13.67 -14.71 0.54
CA GLY A 270 13.67 -13.80 1.67
C GLY A 270 12.61 -14.15 2.71
N PRO A 271 12.60 -13.45 3.85
CA PRO A 271 11.64 -13.69 4.91
C PRO A 271 10.19 -13.57 4.39
N PRO A 272 9.35 -14.62 4.53
CA PRO A 272 7.94 -14.54 4.12
C PRO A 272 7.16 -13.44 4.84
N ALA A 273 7.61 -13.07 6.04
CA ALA A 273 7.05 -11.99 6.84
C ALA A 273 7.05 -10.64 6.11
N PHE A 274 8.02 -10.38 5.22
CA PHE A 274 8.09 -9.14 4.45
C PHE A 274 6.83 -8.96 3.58
N GLY A 275 6.56 -9.93 2.70
CA GLY A 275 5.37 -9.92 1.84
C GLY A 275 4.07 -9.92 2.65
N ALA A 276 4.00 -10.73 3.71
CA ALA A 276 2.81 -10.79 4.58
C ALA A 276 2.47 -9.44 5.24
N LEU A 277 3.47 -8.77 5.80
CA LEU A 277 3.30 -7.47 6.46
C LEU A 277 3.07 -6.36 5.44
N PHE A 278 3.77 -6.37 4.32
CA PHE A 278 3.59 -5.40 3.25
C PHE A 278 2.13 -5.42 2.75
N PHE A 279 1.66 -6.57 2.24
CA PHE A 279 0.29 -6.68 1.73
C PHE A 279 -0.77 -6.54 2.83
N GLY A 280 -0.48 -7.01 4.05
CA GLY A 280 -1.38 -6.85 5.20
C GLY A 280 -1.60 -5.38 5.58
N ILE A 281 -0.53 -4.63 5.80
CA ILE A 281 -0.59 -3.23 6.27
C ILE A 281 -1.07 -2.29 5.17
N THR A 282 -0.46 -2.37 3.98
CA THR A 282 -0.86 -1.54 2.84
C THR A 282 -2.26 -1.90 2.34
N GLY A 283 -2.68 -3.17 2.47
CA GLY A 283 -4.03 -3.62 2.13
C GLY A 283 -5.08 -3.11 3.11
N PHE A 284 -4.79 -3.18 4.41
CA PHE A 284 -5.66 -2.61 5.45
C PHE A 284 -5.79 -1.09 5.27
N HIS A 285 -4.69 -0.40 4.97
CA HIS A 285 -4.73 1.01 4.60
C HIS A 285 -5.56 1.26 3.33
N GLY A 286 -5.32 0.51 2.27
CA GLY A 286 -6.06 0.59 1.00
C GLY A 286 -7.56 0.39 1.19
N PHE A 287 -7.98 -0.48 2.12
CA PHE A 287 -9.37 -0.63 2.51
C PHE A 287 -9.97 0.64 3.15
N HIS A 288 -9.22 1.33 4.01
CA HIS A 288 -9.64 2.62 4.59
C HIS A 288 -9.74 3.71 3.53
N VAL A 289 -8.77 3.76 2.59
CA VAL A 289 -8.83 4.71 1.48
C VAL A 289 -10.05 4.41 0.59
N ALA A 290 -10.28 3.15 0.23
CA ALA A 290 -11.42 2.74 -0.59
C ALA A 290 -12.76 3.09 0.07
N THR A 291 -12.94 2.79 1.36
CA THR A 291 -14.14 3.21 2.11
C THR A 291 -14.26 4.73 2.21
N GLY A 292 -13.14 5.44 2.41
CA GLY A 292 -13.08 6.90 2.39
C GLY A 292 -13.52 7.50 1.05
N VAL A 293 -13.06 6.96 -0.07
CA VAL A 293 -13.46 7.37 -1.42
C VAL A 293 -14.95 7.14 -1.64
N ILE A 294 -15.49 6.00 -1.21
CA ILE A 294 -16.94 5.72 -1.27
C ILE A 294 -17.73 6.77 -0.48
N PHE A 295 -17.31 7.11 0.74
CA PHE A 295 -17.97 8.15 1.53
C PHE A 295 -17.86 9.53 0.90
N LEU A 296 -16.70 9.89 0.36
CA LEU A 296 -16.51 11.14 -0.37
C LEU A 296 -17.40 11.22 -1.62
N LEU A 297 -17.55 10.13 -2.38
CA LEU A 297 -18.46 10.05 -3.52
C LEU A 297 -19.92 10.27 -3.09
N ILE A 298 -20.36 9.63 -2.01
CA ILE A 298 -21.72 9.80 -1.48
C ILE A 298 -21.97 11.26 -1.10
N ILE A 299 -21.04 11.89 -0.38
CA ILE A 299 -21.19 13.31 -0.02
C ILE A 299 -21.14 14.20 -1.26
N LEU A 300 -20.25 13.93 -2.22
CA LEU A 300 -20.15 14.70 -3.45
C LEU A 300 -21.48 14.72 -4.20
N ILE A 301 -22.13 13.56 -4.33
CA ILE A 301 -23.45 13.44 -4.94
C ILE A 301 -24.50 14.21 -4.12
N ASN A 302 -24.48 14.09 -2.79
CA ASN A 302 -25.41 14.79 -1.91
C ASN A 302 -25.23 16.33 -1.95
N ALA A 303 -23.98 16.80 -2.04
CA ALA A 303 -23.61 18.20 -2.18
C ALA A 303 -24.02 18.74 -3.54
N GLY A 304 -23.81 17.97 -4.62
CA GLY A 304 -24.29 18.30 -5.96
C GLY A 304 -25.82 18.37 -6.06
N SER A 305 -26.52 17.43 -5.40
CA SER A 305 -27.98 17.34 -5.39
C SER A 305 -28.66 18.41 -4.53
N GLY A 306 -27.91 19.14 -3.69
CA GLY A 306 -28.46 20.21 -2.84
C GLY A 306 -29.13 19.73 -1.56
N VAL A 307 -28.99 18.45 -1.21
CA VAL A 307 -29.61 17.83 0.00
C VAL A 307 -29.13 18.52 1.29
N TYR A 308 -27.89 19.01 1.32
CA TYR A 308 -27.35 19.71 2.50
C TYR A 308 -27.94 21.10 2.71
N VAL A 309 -28.37 21.78 1.64
CA VAL A 309 -29.10 23.05 1.73
C VAL A 309 -30.52 22.79 2.24
N ALA A 310 -31.16 21.70 1.81
CA ALA A 310 -32.51 21.33 2.22
C ALA A 310 -32.63 20.84 3.69
N ARG A 311 -31.58 20.23 4.26
CA ARG A 311 -31.58 19.72 5.65
C ARG A 311 -31.14 20.73 6.71
N MET A 312 -30.75 21.96 6.34
CA MET A 312 -30.23 22.98 7.27
C MET A 312 -29.09 22.48 8.20
N ASN A 313 -28.34 21.45 7.79
CA ASN A 313 -27.36 20.77 8.65
C ASN A 313 -25.92 21.30 8.43
N GLY A 314 -25.79 22.51 7.87
CA GLY A 314 -24.56 23.31 7.76
C GLY A 314 -23.28 22.54 7.40
N TYR A 315 -23.24 21.86 6.24
CA TYR A 315 -22.08 21.12 5.68
C TYR A 315 -21.23 20.28 6.69
N GLU A 316 -21.75 19.98 7.89
CA GLU A 316 -20.98 19.40 9.01
C GLU A 316 -20.51 17.98 8.68
N MET A 317 -21.21 17.31 7.75
CA MET A 317 -20.84 15.99 7.24
C MET A 317 -19.58 16.04 6.36
N VAL A 318 -19.36 17.13 5.63
CA VAL A 318 -18.13 17.36 4.86
C VAL A 318 -16.94 17.49 5.80
N GLU A 319 -17.11 18.19 6.93
CA GLU A 319 -16.07 18.33 7.96
C GLU A 319 -15.74 16.98 8.63
N LYS A 320 -16.76 16.21 9.03
CA LYS A 320 -16.56 14.89 9.67
C LYS A 320 -15.82 13.90 8.77
N ILE A 321 -16.20 13.84 7.49
CA ILE A 321 -15.54 12.95 6.53
C ILE A 321 -14.20 13.52 6.09
N GLY A 322 -14.02 14.84 6.10
CA GLY A 322 -12.71 15.48 5.96
C GLY A 322 -11.74 15.04 7.06
N LEU A 323 -12.18 14.98 8.32
CA LEU A 323 -11.37 14.46 9.42
C LEU A 323 -10.95 13.00 9.20
N TYR A 324 -11.86 12.15 8.69
CA TYR A 324 -11.52 10.77 8.30
C TYR A 324 -10.43 10.75 7.22
N TRP A 325 -10.62 11.54 6.17
CA TRP A 325 -9.71 11.57 5.04
C TRP A 325 -8.30 12.02 5.43
N HIS A 326 -8.20 13.06 6.27
CA HIS A 326 -6.93 13.52 6.82
C HIS A 326 -6.26 12.49 7.71
N PHE A 327 -7.04 11.72 8.49
CA PHE A 327 -6.47 10.63 9.28
C PHE A 327 -5.88 9.54 8.39
N VAL A 328 -6.60 9.12 7.35
CA VAL A 328 -6.11 8.12 6.41
C VAL A 328 -4.82 8.60 5.74
N ASP A 329 -4.77 9.85 5.27
CA ASP A 329 -3.56 10.46 4.71
C ASP A 329 -2.39 10.48 5.71
N LEU A 330 -2.64 10.87 6.96
CA LEU A 330 -1.62 10.87 8.01
C LEU A 330 -1.05 9.46 8.26
N VAL A 331 -1.90 8.43 8.32
CA VAL A 331 -1.45 7.05 8.48
C VAL A 331 -0.56 6.64 7.30
N TRP A 332 -0.91 7.04 6.07
CA TRP A 332 -0.11 6.76 4.89
C TRP A 332 1.31 7.32 5.01
N VAL A 333 1.49 8.54 5.52
CA VAL A 333 2.83 9.13 5.71
C VAL A 333 3.71 8.25 6.59
N PHE A 334 3.17 7.62 7.64
CA PHE A 334 3.92 6.70 8.48
C PHE A 334 4.19 5.35 7.79
N VAL A 335 3.22 4.81 7.06
CA VAL A 335 3.41 3.59 6.27
C VAL A 335 4.49 3.80 5.20
N PHE A 336 4.43 4.94 4.49
CA PHE A 336 5.41 5.35 3.49
C PHE A 336 6.81 5.42 4.09
N LEU A 337 6.97 6.12 5.23
CA LEU A 337 8.25 6.23 5.92
C LEU A 337 8.84 4.86 6.29
N VAL A 338 8.01 3.95 6.83
CA VAL A 338 8.49 2.69 7.41
C VAL A 338 8.78 1.61 6.35
N PHE A 339 8.06 1.60 5.23
CA PHE A 339 8.23 0.58 4.18
C PHE A 339 9.10 1.00 3.02
N TYR A 340 9.11 2.30 2.69
CA TYR A 340 9.76 2.78 1.48
C TYR A 340 11.00 3.62 1.75
N LEU A 341 11.19 4.13 2.98
CA LEU A 341 12.36 4.95 3.32
C LEU A 341 13.28 4.33 4.39
N LEU A 342 12.81 3.37 5.18
CA LEU A 342 13.55 2.74 6.29
C LEU A 342 13.75 1.24 6.05
#